data_AF-A0A2U1K5H4-F1
#
_entry.id   AF-A0A2U1K5H4-F1
#
_cell.length_a   1.000
_cell.length_b   1.000
_cell.length_c   1.000
_cell.angle_alpha   90.00
_cell.angle_beta   90.00
_cell.angle_gamma   90.00
#
_symmetry.space_group_name_H-M   'P 1'
#
loop_
_entity.id
_entity.type
_entity.pdbx_description
1 polymer ?
#
loop_
_entity_poly.entity_id
_entity_poly.type
_entity_poly.pdbx_seq_one_letter_code
_entity_poly.pdbx_strand_id
1 'polypeptide(L)'
;MKIPSNSFQGVIQESPFEFLGGNIVKRRLLLGAFLFFIGLLLFNNKAFTAEETKIYIDLWDNTLFLIKHKEIVGEFKISPGTDNSPTPIGTFKIVEKSKDWGGGFGSRWLGLNVPWGKYGIHGTNKSWLIGERVSSGCVRMFNEDVEKLYDMVPIGTIVHIRGPITGTGEGEFKNLSLGSKGTLVQIVQQRLKAGSYYTGPTNGIYDEETERAVKKFQRKHRLYETGGITTIEYNLLGILE
;
A
#
# COMPACT_ATOMS: atom_id res chain seq x y z
N MET A 1 33.63 66.69 31.07
CA MET A 1 34.65 67.55 31.73
C MET A 1 35.62 66.63 32.47
N LYS A 2 36.94 66.82 32.28
CA LYS A 2 38.08 66.18 32.98
C LYS A 2 38.21 64.63 32.97
N ILE A 3 39.35 64.19 32.43
CA ILE A 3 40.05 62.91 32.68
C ILE A 3 40.97 63.11 33.90
N PRO A 4 41.27 62.08 34.70
CA PRO A 4 42.62 61.48 34.77
C PRO A 4 42.54 59.93 34.71
N SER A 5 43.39 59.13 34.04
CA SER A 5 44.85 59.09 33.85
C SER A 5 45.65 58.57 35.05
N ASN A 6 46.03 57.28 35.01
CA ASN A 6 47.23 56.63 35.58
C ASN A 6 47.12 55.08 35.38
N SER A 7 48.15 54.22 35.28
CA SER A 7 49.52 54.29 34.71
C SER A 7 50.29 52.98 35.06
N PHE A 8 51.41 52.66 34.36
CA PHE A 8 52.40 51.56 34.61
C PHE A 8 51.97 50.12 34.17
N GLN A 9 52.60 49.47 33.16
CA GLN A 9 53.98 48.95 32.92
C GLN A 9 54.13 47.46 33.33
N GLY A 10 54.83 46.53 32.65
CA GLY A 10 55.56 46.47 31.35
C GLY A 10 55.38 45.07 30.71
N VAL A 11 55.99 44.64 29.60
CA VAL A 11 57.43 44.38 29.33
C VAL A 11 57.67 44.18 27.80
N ILE A 12 58.92 44.32 27.35
CA ILE A 12 59.43 44.30 25.94
C ILE A 12 60.77 43.51 25.90
N GLN A 13 61.40 43.03 24.79
CA GLN A 13 61.24 43.17 23.33
C GLN A 13 61.91 41.96 22.59
N GLU A 14 62.09 42.08 21.26
CA GLU A 14 63.04 41.39 20.34
C GLU A 14 62.55 40.05 19.70
N SER A 15 62.65 39.70 18.40
CA SER A 15 63.08 40.22 17.07
C SER A 15 63.69 39.01 16.26
N PRO A 16 64.36 39.14 15.07
CA PRO A 16 63.74 38.84 13.76
C PRO A 16 64.53 37.83 12.87
N PHE A 17 64.05 37.49 11.65
CA PHE A 17 64.85 37.46 10.39
C PHE A 17 64.06 37.06 9.11
N GLU A 18 64.62 37.38 7.93
CA GLU A 18 64.13 37.09 6.56
C GLU A 18 64.75 35.81 5.93
N PHE A 19 64.21 35.28 4.80
CA PHE A 19 64.83 35.27 3.45
C PHE A 19 64.15 34.31 2.39
N LEU A 20 64.15 34.75 1.11
CA LEU A 20 64.06 34.03 -0.20
C LEU A 20 62.91 33.05 -0.60
N GLY A 21 62.12 33.48 -1.60
CA GLY A 21 62.18 33.03 -3.01
C GLY A 21 62.08 31.54 -3.42
N GLY A 22 61.07 31.20 -4.26
CA GLY A 22 61.12 29.96 -5.05
C GLY A 22 59.83 29.53 -5.79
N ASN A 23 59.90 29.50 -7.12
CA ASN A 23 59.16 28.63 -8.06
C ASN A 23 57.61 28.68 -8.15
N ILE A 24 57.18 29.41 -9.19
CA ILE A 24 55.98 29.13 -10.00
C ILE A 24 56.07 27.70 -10.59
N VAL A 25 54.94 27.14 -11.04
CA VAL A 25 54.78 25.80 -11.66
C VAL A 25 54.72 24.60 -10.68
N LYS A 26 53.59 24.48 -9.96
CA LYS A 26 53.02 23.19 -9.51
C LYS A 26 51.51 23.24 -9.18
N ARG A 27 50.71 23.89 -10.06
CA ARG A 27 49.22 24.01 -9.92
C ARG A 27 48.47 23.50 -11.17
N ARG A 28 48.69 22.25 -11.60
CA ARG A 28 47.92 21.62 -12.70
C ARG A 28 47.56 20.13 -12.53
N LEU A 29 47.70 19.55 -11.33
CA LEU A 29 47.50 18.10 -11.11
C LEU A 29 46.50 17.73 -9.99
N LEU A 30 45.61 18.65 -9.59
CA LEU A 30 44.58 18.39 -8.56
C LEU A 30 43.13 18.66 -8.98
N LEU A 31 42.86 19.31 -10.13
CA LEU A 31 41.47 19.49 -10.60
C LEU A 31 40.88 18.24 -11.29
N GLY A 32 41.71 17.38 -11.88
CA GLY A 32 41.23 16.19 -12.60
C GLY A 32 40.63 15.12 -11.67
N ALA A 33 41.29 14.83 -10.55
CA ALA A 33 40.85 13.80 -9.60
C ALA A 33 39.54 14.19 -8.88
N PHE A 34 39.35 15.48 -8.58
CA PHE A 34 38.14 15.97 -7.90
C PHE A 34 36.90 15.90 -8.81
N LEU A 35 37.06 16.22 -10.10
CA LEU A 35 35.99 16.05 -11.10
C LEU A 35 35.68 14.59 -11.40
N PHE A 36 36.68 13.70 -11.33
CA PHE A 36 36.45 12.25 -11.46
C PHE A 36 35.69 11.67 -10.26
N PHE A 37 35.98 12.13 -9.04
CA PHE A 37 35.22 11.75 -7.84
C PHE A 37 33.80 12.34 -7.83
N ILE A 38 33.60 13.59 -8.25
CA ILE A 38 32.25 14.17 -8.41
C ILE A 38 31.48 13.42 -9.50
N GLY A 39 32.13 13.06 -10.61
CA GLY A 39 31.53 12.19 -11.63
C GLY A 39 31.07 10.86 -11.03
N LEU A 40 31.92 10.19 -10.25
CA LEU A 40 31.60 8.92 -9.61
C LEU A 40 30.45 9.05 -8.57
N LEU A 41 30.39 10.15 -7.82
CA LEU A 41 29.26 10.45 -6.91
C LEU A 41 27.96 10.78 -7.65
N LEU A 42 28.02 11.33 -8.86
CA LEU A 42 26.85 11.61 -9.70
C LEU A 42 26.38 10.36 -10.47
N PHE A 43 27.26 9.44 -10.81
CA PHE A 43 26.90 8.16 -11.46
C PHE A 43 26.30 7.13 -10.48
N ASN A 44 26.66 7.14 -9.20
CA ASN A 44 26.10 6.23 -8.19
C ASN A 44 24.77 6.68 -7.56
N ASN A 45 24.23 7.83 -7.96
CA ASN A 45 22.93 8.35 -7.49
C ASN A 45 21.80 8.25 -8.54
N LYS A 46 21.89 7.30 -9.48
CA LYS A 46 20.72 6.46 -9.73
C LYS A 46 20.47 5.66 -8.45
N ALA A 47 19.81 6.29 -7.47
CA ALA A 47 19.22 5.58 -6.36
C ALA A 47 18.47 4.39 -6.95
N PHE A 48 18.81 3.19 -6.49
CA PHE A 48 18.18 1.95 -6.94
C PHE A 48 16.71 2.01 -6.55
N THR A 49 15.89 2.59 -7.44
CA THR A 49 14.44 2.63 -7.31
C THR A 49 14.01 1.18 -7.35
N ALA A 50 13.74 0.61 -6.17
CA ALA A 50 13.38 -0.79 -6.02
C ALA A 50 12.36 -1.14 -7.10
N GLU A 51 12.71 -2.08 -7.98
CA GLU A 51 11.96 -2.35 -9.21
C GLU A 51 10.49 -2.53 -8.86
N GLU A 52 9.64 -1.59 -9.29
CA GLU A 52 8.30 -1.44 -8.71
C GLU A 52 7.36 -2.53 -9.26
N THR A 53 7.53 -3.74 -8.72
CA THR A 53 6.72 -4.91 -8.99
C THR A 53 5.37 -4.70 -8.33
N LYS A 54 4.31 -4.76 -9.13
CA LYS A 54 2.92 -4.60 -8.70
C LYS A 54 2.06 -5.72 -9.28
N ILE A 55 1.08 -6.14 -8.52
CA ILE A 55 -0.01 -6.99 -9.00
C ILE A 55 -1.24 -6.11 -9.19
N TYR A 56 -1.89 -6.24 -10.34
CA TYR A 56 -3.19 -5.64 -10.62
C TYR A 56 -4.21 -6.74 -10.90
N ILE A 57 -5.33 -6.74 -10.20
CA ILE A 57 -6.39 -7.74 -10.36
C ILE A 57 -7.65 -7.04 -10.83
N ASP A 58 -8.18 -7.51 -11.94
CA ASP A 58 -9.48 -7.13 -12.46
C ASP A 58 -10.49 -8.26 -12.20
N LEU A 59 -11.50 -7.96 -11.39
CA LEU A 59 -12.59 -8.87 -11.08
C LEU A 59 -13.76 -8.77 -12.07
N TRP A 60 -13.71 -7.88 -13.07
CA TRP A 60 -14.64 -7.89 -14.20
C TRP A 60 -14.22 -8.94 -15.23
N ASP A 61 -12.96 -8.89 -15.67
CA ASP A 61 -12.39 -9.80 -16.66
C ASP A 61 -11.89 -11.13 -16.05
N ASN A 62 -11.86 -11.24 -14.72
CA ASN A 62 -11.23 -12.33 -13.97
C ASN A 62 -9.77 -12.55 -14.38
N THR A 63 -8.98 -11.47 -14.39
CA THR A 63 -7.59 -11.44 -14.84
C THR A 63 -6.66 -10.81 -13.79
N LEU A 64 -5.47 -11.40 -13.61
CA LEU A 64 -4.37 -10.87 -12.82
C LEU A 64 -3.22 -10.49 -13.75
N PHE A 65 -2.81 -9.23 -13.68
CA PHE A 65 -1.65 -8.68 -14.38
C PHE A 65 -0.49 -8.52 -13.41
N LEU A 66 0.69 -9.00 -13.80
CA LEU A 66 1.95 -8.72 -13.14
C LEU A 66 2.66 -7.59 -13.87
N ILE A 67 2.90 -6.49 -13.18
CA ILE A 67 3.52 -5.28 -13.72
C ILE A 67 4.93 -5.15 -13.14
N LYS A 68 5.93 -4.97 -14.00
CA LYS A 68 7.30 -4.59 -13.62
C LYS A 68 7.76 -3.44 -14.52
N HIS A 69 8.42 -2.43 -13.95
CA HIS A 69 8.87 -1.24 -14.70
C HIS A 69 7.78 -0.49 -15.49
N LYS A 70 6.51 -0.60 -15.08
CA LYS A 70 5.29 -0.12 -15.78
C LYS A 70 4.91 -0.90 -17.03
N GLU A 71 5.58 -2.02 -17.32
CA GLU A 71 5.22 -2.96 -18.39
C GLU A 71 4.49 -4.17 -17.80
N ILE A 72 3.54 -4.73 -18.55
CA ILE A 72 2.88 -6.00 -18.21
C ILE A 72 3.83 -7.12 -18.59
N VAL A 73 4.31 -7.87 -17.60
CA VAL A 73 5.26 -9.00 -17.77
C VAL A 73 4.60 -10.36 -17.51
N GLY A 74 3.31 -10.37 -17.16
CA GLY A 74 2.51 -11.57 -17.03
C GLY A 74 1.03 -11.24 -16.96
N GLU A 75 0.22 -12.06 -17.60
CA GLU A 75 -1.24 -12.00 -17.58
C GLU A 75 -1.76 -13.40 -17.28
N PHE A 76 -2.65 -13.51 -16.31
CA PHE A 76 -3.07 -14.79 -15.74
C PHE A 76 -4.57 -14.80 -15.51
N LYS A 77 -5.25 -15.84 -16.02
CA LYS A 77 -6.66 -16.09 -15.73
C LYS A 77 -6.83 -16.50 -14.27
N ILE A 78 -7.80 -15.92 -13.58
CA ILE A 78 -8.07 -16.19 -12.16
C ILE A 78 -9.50 -16.64 -11.90
N SER A 79 -9.74 -17.12 -10.68
CA SER A 79 -11.06 -17.39 -10.12
C SER A 79 -11.25 -16.66 -8.80
N PRO A 80 -12.11 -15.62 -8.74
CA PRO A 80 -12.35 -14.85 -7.53
C PRO A 80 -13.43 -15.50 -6.64
N GLY A 81 -13.79 -14.77 -5.58
CA GLY A 81 -14.88 -15.11 -4.68
C GLY A 81 -16.27 -15.03 -5.31
N THR A 82 -17.18 -15.87 -4.82
CA THR A 82 -18.62 -15.79 -5.10
C THR A 82 -19.22 -14.47 -4.58
N ASP A 83 -20.41 -14.09 -5.02
CA ASP A 83 -21.13 -12.90 -4.49
C ASP A 83 -21.53 -13.08 -3.01
N ASN A 84 -21.59 -14.32 -2.54
CA ASN A 84 -21.77 -14.63 -1.13
C ASN A 84 -20.53 -14.34 -0.28
N SER A 85 -19.35 -14.43 -0.88
CA SER A 85 -18.04 -14.25 -0.24
C SER A 85 -17.06 -13.58 -1.22
N PRO A 86 -17.28 -12.30 -1.58
CA PRO A 86 -16.58 -11.67 -2.69
C PRO A 86 -15.09 -11.47 -2.39
N THR A 87 -14.27 -11.41 -3.43
CA THR A 87 -12.87 -11.00 -3.31
C THR A 87 -12.80 -9.55 -2.83
N PRO A 88 -11.95 -9.24 -1.82
CA PRO A 88 -11.84 -7.88 -1.29
C PRO A 88 -11.29 -6.93 -2.35
N ILE A 89 -11.89 -5.75 -2.46
CA ILE A 89 -11.47 -4.67 -3.38
C ILE A 89 -10.67 -3.64 -2.59
N GLY A 90 -9.67 -3.03 -3.22
CA GLY A 90 -8.80 -2.04 -2.60
C GLY A 90 -7.33 -2.24 -2.93
N THR A 91 -6.46 -1.78 -2.04
CA THR A 91 -5.00 -1.91 -2.18
C THR A 91 -4.43 -2.63 -0.98
N PHE A 92 -3.77 -3.76 -1.25
CA PHE A 92 -3.19 -4.67 -0.26
C PHE A 92 -1.70 -4.88 -0.52
N LYS A 93 -1.05 -5.66 0.35
CA LYS A 93 0.34 -6.10 0.23
C LYS A 93 0.41 -7.61 0.40
N ILE A 94 1.30 -8.24 -0.38
CA ILE A 94 1.77 -9.60 -0.09
C ILE A 94 2.55 -9.55 1.23
N VAL A 95 2.09 -10.27 2.26
CA VAL A 95 2.72 -10.32 3.59
C VAL A 95 3.17 -11.70 4.01
N GLU A 96 2.71 -12.74 3.33
CA GLU A 96 3.03 -14.15 3.60
C GLU A 96 3.27 -14.87 2.27
N LYS A 97 4.20 -15.82 2.23
CA LYS A 97 4.43 -16.71 1.09
C LYS A 97 4.71 -18.12 1.61
N SER A 98 3.99 -19.12 1.11
CA SER A 98 4.19 -20.53 1.47
C SER A 98 4.08 -21.44 0.25
N LYS A 99 4.77 -22.59 0.29
CA LYS A 99 4.61 -23.70 -0.66
C LYS A 99 3.66 -24.79 -0.15
N ASP A 100 3.44 -24.86 1.17
CA ASP A 100 2.81 -25.98 1.86
C ASP A 100 1.64 -25.52 2.75
N TRP A 101 0.71 -24.74 2.19
CA TRP A 101 -0.44 -24.20 2.95
C TRP A 101 -1.62 -25.18 3.10
N GLY A 102 -1.57 -26.32 2.39
CA GLY A 102 -2.57 -27.40 2.44
C GLY A 102 -3.23 -27.67 1.09
N GLY A 103 -3.61 -28.93 0.84
CA GLY A 103 -3.92 -29.43 -0.52
C GLY A 103 -5.07 -28.76 -1.28
N GLY A 104 -5.98 -28.04 -0.61
CA GLY A 104 -7.01 -27.24 -1.28
C GLY A 104 -6.50 -25.95 -1.94
N PHE A 105 -5.31 -25.50 -1.57
CA PHE A 105 -4.71 -24.22 -1.98
C PHE A 105 -3.69 -24.37 -3.12
N GLY A 106 -3.56 -25.58 -3.67
CA GLY A 106 -2.62 -25.86 -4.75
C GLY A 106 -1.17 -25.79 -4.28
N SER A 107 -0.27 -25.43 -5.20
CA SER A 107 1.16 -25.54 -4.98
C SER A 107 1.83 -24.31 -4.34
N ARG A 108 1.17 -23.14 -4.29
CA ARG A 108 1.69 -21.92 -3.65
C ARG A 108 0.56 -21.10 -3.02
N TRP A 109 0.90 -20.41 -1.94
CA TRP A 109 0.08 -19.41 -1.25
C TRP A 109 0.83 -18.09 -1.17
N LEU A 110 0.14 -16.99 -1.46
CA LEU A 110 0.59 -15.62 -1.24
C LEU A 110 -0.48 -14.86 -0.43
N GLY A 111 -0.24 -14.66 0.86
CA GLY A 111 -1.18 -14.04 1.79
C GLY A 111 -1.24 -12.51 1.67
N LEU A 112 -2.44 -11.95 1.73
CA LEU A 112 -2.73 -10.52 1.65
C LEU A 112 -3.07 -9.94 3.03
N ASN A 113 -2.65 -8.71 3.30
CA ASN A 113 -2.91 -7.99 4.55
C ASN A 113 -4.34 -7.43 4.69
N VAL A 114 -5.35 -8.20 4.30
CA VAL A 114 -6.76 -7.79 4.37
C VAL A 114 -7.20 -7.71 5.85
N PRO A 115 -7.63 -6.54 6.36
CA PRO A 115 -7.78 -6.36 7.82
C PRO A 115 -8.85 -7.23 8.49
N TRP A 116 -9.83 -7.72 7.73
CA TRP A 116 -11.00 -8.44 8.24
C TRP A 116 -10.96 -9.97 8.11
N GLY A 117 -9.87 -10.55 7.57
CA GLY A 117 -9.75 -12.01 7.45
C GLY A 117 -8.49 -12.48 6.73
N LYS A 118 -8.35 -13.81 6.60
CA LYS A 118 -7.26 -14.43 5.82
C LYS A 118 -7.66 -14.53 4.36
N TYR A 119 -6.98 -13.78 3.50
CA TYR A 119 -7.17 -13.78 2.05
C TYR A 119 -5.82 -13.94 1.37
N GLY A 120 -5.80 -14.52 0.18
CA GLY A 120 -4.56 -14.76 -0.56
C GLY A 120 -4.80 -15.01 -2.05
N ILE A 121 -3.70 -14.97 -2.79
CA ILE A 121 -3.59 -15.48 -4.16
C ILE A 121 -2.97 -16.88 -4.04
N HIS A 122 -3.59 -17.90 -4.63
CA HIS A 122 -3.13 -19.28 -4.46
C HIS A 122 -3.48 -20.19 -5.65
N GLY A 123 -2.86 -21.35 -5.72
CA GLY A 123 -3.15 -22.38 -6.73
C GLY A 123 -4.48 -23.10 -6.49
N THR A 124 -4.71 -24.26 -7.11
CA THR A 124 -5.89 -25.07 -6.80
C THR A 124 -5.73 -26.55 -7.12
N ASN A 125 -6.50 -27.39 -6.43
CA ASN A 125 -6.74 -28.79 -6.82
C ASN A 125 -8.00 -28.97 -7.69
N LYS A 126 -8.67 -27.87 -8.09
CA LYS A 126 -9.85 -27.86 -8.96
C LYS A 126 -9.64 -26.94 -10.17
N SER A 127 -8.62 -27.25 -10.98
CA SER A 127 -8.17 -26.41 -12.11
C SER A 127 -9.26 -26.15 -13.16
N TRP A 128 -10.20 -27.07 -13.33
CA TRP A 128 -11.36 -26.92 -14.22
C TRP A 128 -12.35 -25.81 -13.81
N LEU A 129 -12.20 -25.22 -12.62
CA LEU A 129 -13.01 -24.07 -12.20
C LEU A 129 -12.34 -22.71 -12.50
N ILE A 130 -11.12 -22.67 -13.05
CA ILE A 130 -10.38 -21.40 -13.25
C ILE A 130 -11.03 -20.54 -14.35
N GLY A 131 -11.46 -19.34 -13.92
CA GLY A 131 -12.30 -18.40 -14.68
C GLY A 131 -13.63 -18.12 -14.00
N GLU A 132 -14.09 -19.04 -13.14
CA GLU A 132 -15.40 -18.95 -12.48
C GLU A 132 -15.34 -18.27 -11.11
N ARG A 133 -16.43 -17.64 -10.68
CA ARG A 133 -16.56 -17.00 -9.35
C ARG A 133 -16.90 -18.02 -8.26
N VAL A 134 -15.95 -18.88 -7.89
CA VAL A 134 -16.18 -20.11 -7.09
C VAL A 134 -15.44 -20.17 -5.74
N SER A 135 -14.76 -19.11 -5.34
CA SER A 135 -13.95 -19.11 -4.11
C SER A 135 -14.68 -18.51 -2.91
N SER A 136 -14.11 -18.70 -1.72
CA SER A 136 -14.52 -18.05 -0.46
C SER A 136 -13.95 -16.62 -0.29
N GLY A 137 -13.54 -15.98 -1.39
CA GLY A 137 -12.98 -14.62 -1.43
C GLY A 137 -11.49 -14.56 -1.79
N CYS A 138 -10.77 -15.68 -1.73
CA CYS A 138 -9.38 -15.77 -2.21
C CYS A 138 -9.31 -15.76 -3.75
N VAL A 139 -8.15 -15.45 -4.31
CA VAL A 139 -7.92 -15.46 -5.75
C VAL A 139 -7.24 -16.78 -6.14
N ARG A 140 -7.95 -17.64 -6.86
CA ARG A 140 -7.40 -18.91 -7.36
C ARG A 140 -6.75 -18.73 -8.73
N MET A 141 -5.67 -19.46 -8.96
CA MET A 141 -4.91 -19.55 -10.21
C MET A 141 -4.66 -21.02 -10.58
N PHE A 142 -4.23 -21.28 -11.82
CA PHE A 142 -3.55 -22.53 -12.15
C PHE A 142 -2.25 -22.68 -11.32
N ASN A 143 -1.83 -23.91 -11.04
CA ASN A 143 -0.66 -24.15 -10.18
C ASN A 143 0.62 -23.66 -10.87
N GLU A 144 0.73 -23.90 -12.17
CA GLU A 144 1.83 -23.49 -13.03
C GLU A 144 1.97 -21.96 -13.08
N ASP A 145 0.86 -21.23 -12.96
CA ASP A 145 0.83 -19.77 -13.02
C ASP A 145 1.06 -19.11 -11.66
N VAL A 146 0.52 -19.66 -10.57
CA VAL A 146 0.85 -19.18 -9.22
C VAL A 146 2.32 -19.46 -8.89
N GLU A 147 2.94 -20.48 -9.47
CA GLU A 147 4.38 -20.76 -9.33
C GLU A 147 5.23 -19.68 -9.98
N LYS A 148 4.96 -19.34 -11.23
CA LYS A 148 5.58 -18.20 -11.93
C LYS A 148 5.41 -16.90 -11.13
N LEU A 149 4.18 -16.61 -10.69
CA LEU A 149 3.88 -15.42 -9.90
C LEU A 149 4.67 -15.42 -8.59
N TYR A 150 4.66 -16.54 -7.86
CA TYR A 150 5.37 -16.71 -6.59
C TYR A 150 6.86 -16.43 -6.74
N ASP A 151 7.53 -16.97 -7.75
CA ASP A 151 8.97 -16.75 -7.91
C ASP A 151 9.29 -15.31 -8.37
N MET A 152 8.36 -14.64 -9.06
CA MET A 152 8.55 -13.27 -9.54
C MET A 152 8.24 -12.15 -8.55
N VAL A 153 7.45 -12.38 -7.49
CA VAL A 153 6.98 -11.31 -6.57
C VAL A 153 7.58 -11.41 -5.15
N PRO A 154 8.24 -10.36 -4.63
CA PRO A 154 8.71 -10.33 -3.25
C PRO A 154 7.58 -10.08 -2.24
N ILE A 155 7.82 -10.39 -0.96
CA ILE A 155 6.99 -9.89 0.15
C ILE A 155 7.06 -8.35 0.14
N GLY A 156 5.93 -7.69 0.42
CA GLY A 156 5.76 -6.24 0.33
C GLY A 156 5.20 -5.75 -1.01
N THR A 157 5.16 -6.59 -2.05
CA THR A 157 4.53 -6.30 -3.35
C THR A 157 3.12 -5.76 -3.16
N ILE A 158 2.82 -4.62 -3.80
CA ILE A 158 1.48 -4.01 -3.77
C ILE A 158 0.54 -4.80 -4.69
N VAL A 159 -0.67 -5.05 -4.19
CA VAL A 159 -1.76 -5.71 -4.91
C VAL A 159 -2.93 -4.74 -5.00
N HIS A 160 -3.24 -4.24 -6.19
CA HIS A 160 -4.44 -3.46 -6.44
C HIS A 160 -5.53 -4.40 -6.97
N ILE A 161 -6.71 -4.40 -6.35
CA ILE A 161 -7.85 -5.21 -6.75
C ILE A 161 -9.01 -4.27 -7.06
N ARG A 162 -9.49 -4.28 -8.31
CA ARG A 162 -10.70 -3.55 -8.76
C ARG A 162 -11.80 -4.50 -9.19
N GLY A 163 -13.04 -4.02 -9.18
CA GLY A 163 -14.19 -4.82 -9.57
C GLY A 163 -15.52 -4.28 -9.06
N PRO A 164 -16.60 -5.05 -9.21
CA PRO A 164 -17.88 -4.76 -8.58
C PRO A 164 -17.83 -4.93 -7.05
N ILE A 165 -18.32 -3.93 -6.31
CA ILE A 165 -18.35 -3.92 -4.84
C ILE A 165 -19.16 -5.11 -4.27
N THR A 166 -20.18 -5.56 -4.99
CA THR A 166 -21.10 -6.64 -4.59
C THR A 166 -20.71 -8.04 -5.08
N GLY A 167 -19.65 -8.17 -5.89
CA GLY A 167 -19.18 -9.45 -6.43
C GLY A 167 -19.41 -9.60 -7.94
N THR A 168 -20.62 -9.33 -8.44
CA THR A 168 -20.97 -9.38 -9.88
C THR A 168 -21.38 -8.02 -10.47
N GLY A 169 -21.74 -7.05 -9.62
CA GLY A 169 -22.27 -5.75 -10.06
C GLY A 169 -23.79 -5.74 -10.20
N GLU A 170 -24.40 -6.92 -10.34
CA GLU A 170 -25.86 -7.11 -10.38
C GLU A 170 -26.44 -7.53 -9.00
N GLY A 171 -25.60 -7.99 -8.07
CA GLY A 171 -26.02 -8.42 -6.74
C GLY A 171 -26.48 -7.28 -5.84
N GLU A 172 -27.57 -7.49 -5.09
CA GLU A 172 -28.09 -6.55 -4.11
C GLU A 172 -27.06 -6.17 -3.03
N PHE A 173 -27.09 -4.90 -2.61
CA PHE A 173 -26.27 -4.42 -1.50
C PHE A 173 -26.76 -5.00 -0.18
N LYS A 174 -26.01 -5.98 0.35
CA LYS A 174 -26.31 -6.64 1.62
C LYS A 174 -26.49 -5.63 2.74
N ASN A 175 -27.55 -5.81 3.52
CA ASN A 175 -27.72 -5.08 4.78
C ASN A 175 -26.53 -5.37 5.70
N LEU A 176 -26.03 -4.35 6.41
CA LEU A 176 -24.96 -4.49 7.39
C LEU A 176 -25.47 -4.24 8.80
N SER A 177 -24.88 -4.95 9.74
CA SER A 177 -25.10 -4.84 11.18
C SER A 177 -23.85 -5.32 11.92
N LEU A 178 -23.88 -5.24 13.26
CA LEU A 178 -22.81 -5.69 14.14
C LEU A 178 -22.30 -7.10 13.74
N GLY A 179 -20.99 -7.23 13.56
CA GLY A 179 -20.32 -8.47 13.12
C GLY A 179 -20.13 -8.60 11.60
N SER A 180 -20.76 -7.75 10.78
CA SER A 180 -20.55 -7.72 9.33
C SER A 180 -19.09 -7.39 8.97
N LYS A 181 -18.57 -7.93 7.87
CA LYS A 181 -17.18 -7.73 7.44
C LYS A 181 -17.07 -7.61 5.92
N GLY A 182 -16.12 -6.82 5.44
CA GLY A 182 -15.80 -6.74 4.01
C GLY A 182 -15.57 -5.33 3.47
N THR A 183 -15.32 -5.24 2.16
CA THR A 183 -15.16 -3.98 1.41
C THR A 183 -16.30 -3.00 1.68
N LEU A 184 -17.55 -3.49 1.70
CA LEU A 184 -18.73 -2.64 1.83
C LEU A 184 -18.83 -1.99 3.22
N VAL A 185 -18.40 -2.70 4.28
CA VAL A 185 -18.24 -2.13 5.63
C VAL A 185 -17.15 -1.04 5.63
N GLN A 186 -16.03 -1.29 4.95
CA GLN A 186 -14.94 -0.31 4.87
C GLN A 186 -15.37 0.98 4.15
N ILE A 187 -16.16 0.86 3.07
CA ILE A 187 -16.73 2.00 2.35
C ILE A 187 -17.71 2.78 3.25
N VAL A 188 -18.59 2.08 3.97
CA VAL A 188 -19.49 2.71 4.96
C VAL A 188 -18.71 3.47 6.03
N GLN A 189 -17.68 2.85 6.63
CA GLN A 189 -16.80 3.51 7.60
C GLN A 189 -16.12 4.75 7.01
N GLN A 190 -15.65 4.71 5.75
CA GLN A 190 -15.07 5.85 5.05
C GLN A 190 -16.07 6.99 4.84
N ARG A 191 -17.30 6.69 4.38
CA ARG A 191 -18.37 7.69 4.17
C ARG A 191 -18.83 8.30 5.50
N LEU A 192 -19.04 7.50 6.54
CA LEU A 192 -19.36 7.99 7.89
C LEU A 192 -18.24 8.86 8.47
N LYS A 193 -16.97 8.53 8.20
CA LYS A 193 -15.82 9.33 8.62
C LYS A 193 -15.73 10.66 7.89
N ALA A 194 -15.94 10.67 6.58
CA ALA A 194 -16.06 11.90 5.78
C ALA A 194 -17.21 12.80 6.29
N GLY A 195 -18.35 12.21 6.65
CA GLY A 195 -19.47 12.92 7.27
C GLY A 195 -19.28 13.30 8.75
N SER A 196 -18.10 13.09 9.35
CA SER A 196 -17.82 13.34 10.78
C SER A 196 -18.74 12.59 11.76
N TYR A 197 -19.33 11.47 11.33
CA TYR A 197 -20.11 10.55 12.16
C TYR A 197 -19.22 9.53 12.87
N TYR A 198 -18.12 9.10 12.23
CA TYR A 198 -17.21 8.06 12.70
C TYR A 198 -15.77 8.58 12.85
N THR A 199 -15.07 8.16 13.90
CA THR A 199 -13.68 8.55 14.19
C THR A 199 -12.69 7.38 14.10
N GLY A 200 -13.16 6.16 14.32
CA GLY A 200 -12.40 4.93 14.36
C GLY A 200 -11.75 4.47 13.05
N PRO A 201 -11.21 3.24 13.04
CA PRO A 201 -10.48 2.69 11.91
C PRO A 201 -11.40 2.24 10.76
N THR A 202 -11.06 2.57 9.52
CA THR A 202 -11.74 2.04 8.33
C THR A 202 -11.22 0.64 8.01
N ASN A 203 -11.45 -0.32 8.93
CA ASN A 203 -10.90 -1.67 8.92
C ASN A 203 -11.81 -2.71 8.27
N GLY A 204 -13.00 -2.34 7.77
CA GLY A 204 -13.94 -3.27 7.16
C GLY A 204 -14.56 -4.28 8.14
N ILE A 205 -14.55 -3.99 9.45
CA ILE A 205 -15.20 -4.78 10.51
C ILE A 205 -16.27 -3.91 11.17
N TYR A 206 -17.53 -4.37 11.13
CA TYR A 206 -18.66 -3.61 11.67
C TYR A 206 -18.77 -3.91 13.17
N ASP A 207 -18.11 -3.07 13.97
CA ASP A 207 -18.06 -3.13 15.42
C ASP A 207 -19.06 -2.16 16.10
N GLU A 208 -19.05 -2.13 17.43
CA GLU A 208 -19.91 -1.23 18.21
C GLU A 208 -19.62 0.26 17.97
N GLU A 209 -18.38 0.63 17.61
CA GLU A 209 -18.07 2.02 17.24
C GLU A 209 -18.71 2.38 15.90
N THR A 210 -18.66 1.47 14.94
CA THR A 210 -19.32 1.58 13.63
C THR A 210 -20.84 1.66 13.81
N GLU A 211 -21.44 0.78 14.60
CA GLU A 211 -22.88 0.79 14.90
C GLU A 211 -23.33 2.12 15.56
N ARG A 212 -22.55 2.62 16.52
CA ARG A 212 -22.81 3.91 17.19
C ARG A 212 -22.72 5.10 16.24
N ALA A 213 -21.79 5.07 15.28
CA ALA A 213 -21.71 6.08 14.23
C ALA A 213 -22.90 6.01 13.26
N VAL A 214 -23.40 4.80 12.95
CA VAL A 214 -24.61 4.63 12.13
C VAL A 214 -25.86 5.13 12.87
N LYS A 215 -26.02 4.85 14.17
CA LYS A 215 -27.10 5.45 14.98
C LYS A 215 -27.03 6.98 15.01
N LYS A 216 -25.83 7.56 15.14
CA LYS A 216 -25.59 9.02 15.05
C LYS A 216 -25.97 9.58 13.67
N PHE A 217 -25.66 8.87 12.60
CA PHE A 217 -26.04 9.21 11.22
C PHE A 217 -27.56 9.15 11.03
N GLN A 218 -28.20 8.03 11.39
CA GLN A 218 -29.65 7.82 11.35
C GLN A 218 -30.40 8.94 12.08
N ARG A 219 -30.02 9.26 13.33
CA ARG A 219 -30.60 10.38 14.09
C ARG A 219 -30.49 11.71 13.35
N LYS A 220 -29.33 12.02 12.76
CA LYS A 220 -29.11 13.27 12.03
C LYS A 220 -29.96 13.36 10.75
N HIS A 221 -30.24 12.23 10.12
CA HIS A 221 -31.11 12.10 8.95
C HIS A 221 -32.59 11.79 9.27
N ARG A 222 -32.98 11.83 10.57
CA ARG A 222 -34.35 11.55 11.07
C ARG A 222 -34.87 10.14 10.75
N LEU A 223 -33.97 9.18 10.65
CA LEU A 223 -34.28 7.75 10.53
C LEU A 223 -34.42 7.11 11.92
N TYR A 224 -35.02 5.93 11.98
CA TYR A 224 -34.98 5.08 13.18
C TYR A 224 -33.53 4.66 13.48
N GLU A 225 -33.10 4.75 14.74
CA GLU A 225 -31.73 4.42 15.17
C GLU A 225 -31.50 2.89 15.29
N THR A 226 -31.70 2.15 14.20
CA THR A 226 -31.54 0.69 14.15
C THR A 226 -30.08 0.26 14.37
N GLY A 227 -29.12 1.12 13.98
CA GLY A 227 -27.69 0.78 13.93
C GLY A 227 -27.29 -0.14 12.79
N GLY A 228 -28.22 -0.54 11.91
CA GLY A 228 -27.94 -1.25 10.67
C GLY A 228 -27.86 -0.30 9.47
N ILE A 229 -27.25 -0.77 8.40
CA ILE A 229 -27.24 -0.12 7.08
C ILE A 229 -28.15 -0.92 6.14
N THR A 230 -29.08 -0.23 5.50
CA THR A 230 -29.92 -0.73 4.42
C THR A 230 -29.74 0.12 3.16
N THR A 231 -30.48 -0.16 2.09
CA THR A 231 -30.54 0.68 0.88
C THR A 231 -30.77 2.17 1.18
N ILE A 232 -31.54 2.51 2.22
CA ILE A 232 -31.78 3.90 2.62
C ILE A 232 -30.48 4.57 3.06
N GLU A 233 -29.74 3.94 3.97
CA GLU A 233 -28.45 4.46 4.42
C GLU A 233 -27.39 4.43 3.30
N TYR A 234 -27.38 3.42 2.42
CA TYR A 234 -26.47 3.40 1.27
C TYR A 234 -26.67 4.57 0.31
N ASN A 235 -27.92 4.92 0.00
CA ASN A 235 -28.26 6.09 -0.83
C ASN A 235 -27.83 7.38 -0.12
N LEU A 236 -28.17 7.55 1.16
CA LEU A 236 -27.82 8.75 1.93
C LEU A 236 -26.30 8.91 2.19
N LEU A 237 -25.53 7.83 2.14
CA LEU A 237 -24.06 7.84 2.20
C LEU A 237 -23.39 8.06 0.83
N GLY A 238 -24.17 8.14 -0.27
CA GLY A 238 -23.64 8.22 -1.63
C GLY A 238 -22.80 6.98 -1.99
N ILE A 239 -23.26 5.81 -1.58
CA ILE A 239 -22.65 4.50 -1.94
C ILE A 239 -23.42 3.88 -3.11
N LEU A 240 -24.72 4.13 -3.15
CA LEU A 240 -25.60 3.91 -4.29
C LEU A 240 -25.99 5.28 -4.89
N GLU A 241 -26.18 5.29 -6.21
CA GLU A 241 -26.64 6.42 -7.03
C GLU A 241 -27.96 6.04 -7.72
#